data_AF-A0A940FCD3-F1
#
_entry.id   AF-A0A940FCD3-F1
#
_cell.length_a   1.000
_cell.length_b   1.000
_cell.length_c   1.000
_cell.angle_alpha   90.00
_cell.angle_beta   90.00
_cell.angle_gamma   90.00
#
_symmetry.space_group_name_H-M   'P 1'
#
loop_
_entity.id
_entity.type
_entity.pdbx_description
1 polymer ?
#
loop_
_entity_poly.entity_id
_entity_poly.type
_entity_poly.pdbx_seq_one_letter_code
_entity_poly.pdbx_strand_id
1 'polypeptide(L)'
;MLAIQAIDIERCDNKAYCGTLEYQTVYRSGVLLWTVEWRQTPEVVVEFFPGEAFEDTELVRDHQTLLIRSLLDTLTERMGRETLFT
;
A
#
# COMPACT_ATOMS: atom_id res chain seq x y z
N MET A 1 -2.32 12.34 13.41
CA MET A 1 -1.63 12.61 12.12
C MET A 1 -0.93 11.33 11.70
N LEU A 2 -1.16 10.88 10.48
CA LEU A 2 -0.50 9.72 9.85
C LEU A 2 0.38 10.23 8.71
N ALA A 3 1.61 9.77 8.64
CA ALA A 3 2.54 10.00 7.55
C ALA A 3 3.04 8.65 7.01
N ILE A 4 3.05 8.51 5.69
CA ILE A 4 3.64 7.35 5.01
C ILE A 4 5.08 7.71 4.69
N GLN A 5 6.02 6.91 5.16
CA GLN A 5 7.46 7.18 5.02
C GLN A 5 8.04 6.50 3.80
N ALA A 6 7.70 5.24 3.60
CA ALA A 6 8.18 4.43 2.50
C ALA A 6 7.13 3.41 2.06
N ILE A 7 7.15 3.07 0.78
CA ILE A 7 6.36 1.99 0.20
C ILE A 7 7.33 1.15 -0.62
N ASP A 8 7.54 -0.09 -0.20
CA ASP A 8 8.27 -1.07 -0.99
C ASP A 8 7.31 -1.91 -1.81
N ILE A 9 7.64 -2.13 -3.08
CA ILE A 9 6.73 -2.70 -4.08
C ILE A 9 7.41 -3.92 -4.70
N GLU A 10 6.75 -5.06 -4.54
CA GLU A 10 7.09 -6.32 -5.18
C GLU A 10 5.97 -6.72 -6.14
N ARG A 11 6.36 -7.24 -7.32
CA ARG A 11 5.41 -7.80 -8.26
C ARG A 11 5.13 -9.26 -7.88
N CYS A 12 3.94 -9.50 -7.33
CA CYS A 12 3.50 -10.84 -6.92
C CYS A 12 3.07 -11.70 -8.12
N ASP A 13 2.35 -11.12 -9.10
CA ASP A 13 1.96 -11.77 -10.37
C ASP A 13 1.71 -10.71 -11.47
N ASN A 14 1.30 -11.10 -12.67
CA ASN A 14 0.97 -10.20 -13.79
C ASN A 14 -0.14 -9.19 -13.49
N LYS A 15 -0.99 -9.45 -12.50
CA LYS A 15 -2.10 -8.58 -12.10
C LYS A 15 -2.11 -8.26 -10.61
N ALA A 16 -1.03 -8.57 -9.90
CA ALA A 16 -0.97 -8.42 -8.46
C ALA A 16 0.38 -7.82 -8.03
N TYR A 17 0.32 -6.79 -7.19
CA TYR A 17 1.46 -6.26 -6.46
C TYR A 17 1.26 -6.48 -4.97
N CYS A 18 2.37 -6.56 -4.26
CA CYS A 18 2.41 -6.75 -2.84
C CYS A 18 3.63 -6.01 -2.28
N GLY A 19 3.69 -5.86 -0.96
CA GLY A 19 4.88 -5.29 -0.35
C GLY A 19 4.63 -4.76 1.04
N THR A 20 5.43 -3.77 1.41
CA THR A 20 5.41 -3.15 2.74
C THR A 20 5.13 -1.66 2.65
N LEU A 21 4.46 -1.12 3.65
CA LEU A 21 4.20 0.31 3.80
C LEU A 21 4.64 0.71 5.20
N GLU A 22 5.70 1.51 5.27
CA GLU A 22 6.21 2.07 6.51
C GLU A 22 5.45 3.36 6.84
N TYR A 23 4.95 3.44 8.07
CA TYR A 23 4.14 4.57 8.51
C TYR A 23 4.63 5.13 9.84
N GLN A 24 4.31 6.39 10.08
CA GLN A 24 4.49 7.07 11.35
C GLN A 24 3.21 7.81 11.76
N THR A 25 2.81 7.63 13.01
CA THR A 25 1.75 8.38 13.67
C THR A 25 2.34 9.27 14.77
N VAL A 26 1.47 10.01 15.46
CA VAL A 26 1.85 10.80 16.65
C VAL A 26 2.36 9.90 17.79
N TYR A 27 1.91 8.64 17.84
CA TYR A 27 2.15 7.75 18.98
C TYR A 27 3.17 6.65 18.68
N ARG A 28 3.31 6.24 17.42
CA ARG A 28 4.18 5.12 17.01
C ARG A 28 4.54 5.13 15.53
N SER A 29 5.55 4.35 15.18
CA SER A 29 5.86 3.94 13.81
C SER A 29 5.60 2.45 13.63
N GLY A 30 5.34 2.01 12.41
CA GLY A 30 5.08 0.61 12.12
C GLY A 30 5.14 0.29 10.63
N VAL A 31 4.89 -0.98 10.31
CA VAL A 31 4.92 -1.50 8.94
C VAL A 31 3.64 -2.27 8.68
N LEU A 32 2.96 -1.94 7.59
CA LEU A 32 1.82 -2.70 7.08
C LEU A 32 2.26 -3.53 5.90
N LEU A 33 1.85 -4.80 5.87
CA LEU A 33 1.88 -5.59 4.64
C LEU A 33 0.66 -5.22 3.80
N TRP A 34 0.78 -5.25 2.48
CA TRP A 34 -0.33 -4.93 1.60
C TRP A 34 -0.31 -5.76 0.32
N THR A 35 -1.49 -5.89 -0.28
CA THR A 35 -1.68 -6.45 -1.63
C THR A 35 -2.59 -5.53 -2.45
N VAL A 36 -2.34 -5.50 -3.76
CA VAL A 36 -3.19 -4.85 -4.75
C VAL A 36 -3.42 -5.83 -5.90
N GLU A 37 -4.68 -6.15 -6.18
CA GLU A 37 -5.08 -7.07 -7.26
C GLU A 37 -6.04 -6.36 -8.24
N TRP A 38 -5.75 -6.42 -9.55
CA TRP A 38 -6.65 -5.95 -10.60
C TRP A 38 -7.52 -7.10 -11.08
N ARG A 39 -8.79 -7.11 -10.67
CA ARG A 39 -9.76 -8.14 -11.07
C ARG A 39 -10.33 -7.88 -12.47
N GLN A 40 -10.73 -6.63 -12.71
CA GLN A 40 -11.23 -6.15 -13.99
C GLN A 40 -11.03 -4.64 -14.04
N THR A 41 -10.64 -4.01 -15.14
CA THR A 41 -10.48 -2.55 -15.15
C THR A 41 -11.85 -1.87 -15.08
N PRO A 42 -12.16 -1.00 -14.08
CA PRO A 42 -11.26 -0.38 -13.09
C PRO A 42 -11.36 -0.94 -11.65
N GLU A 43 -11.98 -2.09 -11.42
CA GLU A 43 -12.00 -2.80 -10.13
C GLU A 43 -10.61 -3.24 -9.66
N VAL A 44 -10.18 -2.59 -8.58
CA VAL A 44 -8.95 -2.87 -7.85
C VAL A 44 -9.32 -3.27 -6.42
N VAL A 45 -8.76 -4.38 -5.96
CA VAL A 45 -8.88 -4.84 -4.58
C VAL A 45 -7.57 -4.52 -3.85
N VAL A 46 -7.67 -3.80 -2.74
CA VAL A 46 -6.52 -3.47 -1.88
C VAL A 46 -6.78 -4.05 -0.49
N GLU A 47 -5.85 -4.85 0.00
CA GLU A 47 -5.90 -5.42 1.34
C GLU A 47 -4.65 -5.03 2.11
N PHE A 48 -4.84 -4.71 3.40
CA PHE A 48 -3.75 -4.47 4.34
C PHE A 48 -3.76 -5.56 5.39
N PHE A 49 -2.58 -6.06 5.71
CA PHE A 49 -2.38 -7.07 6.74
C PHE A 49 -1.50 -6.45 7.84
N PRO A 50 -1.92 -6.55 9.12
CA PRO A 50 -1.13 -6.05 10.23
C PRO A 50 0.19 -6.82 10.30
N GLY A 51 1.33 -6.12 10.37
CA GLY A 51 2.64 -6.74 10.51
C GLY A 51 2.92 -7.06 11.96
N GLU A 52 2.84 -8.34 12.37
CA GLU A 52 3.11 -8.91 13.72
C GLU A 52 2.45 -8.24 14.95
N ALA A 53 1.93 -7.02 14.88
CA ALA A 53 1.35 -6.24 15.97
C ALA A 53 -0.18 -6.07 15.78
N PHE A 54 -0.95 -6.60 16.73
CA PHE A 54 -2.42 -6.60 16.74
C PHE A 54 -3.07 -5.20 16.61
N GLU A 55 -2.36 -4.14 16.98
CA GLU A 55 -2.89 -2.78 17.01
C GLU A 55 -2.98 -2.10 15.64
N ASP A 56 -2.48 -2.74 14.57
CA ASP A 56 -2.46 -2.17 13.22
C ASP A 56 -3.82 -2.23 12.50
N THR A 57 -4.76 -3.00 13.03
CA THR A 57 -6.12 -3.10 12.49
C THR A 57 -6.91 -1.79 12.63
N GLU A 58 -6.80 -1.10 13.78
CA GLU A 58 -7.50 0.18 13.99
C GLU A 58 -6.91 1.29 13.12
N LEU A 59 -5.60 1.28 12.91
CA LEU A 59 -4.93 2.23 12.02
C LEU A 59 -5.46 2.10 10.59
N VAL A 60 -5.52 0.87 10.07
CA VAL A 60 -6.04 0.58 8.73
C VAL A 60 -7.47 1.04 8.61
N ARG A 61 -8.33 0.76 9.61
CA ARG A 61 -9.74 1.21 9.61
C ARG A 61 -9.85 2.73 9.57
N ASP A 62 -9.12 3.42 10.44
CA ASP A 62 -9.28 4.86 10.65
C ASP A 62 -8.67 5.69 9.50
N HIS A 63 -7.72 5.12 8.74
CA HIS A 63 -7.00 5.81 7.66
C HIS A 63 -7.11 5.10 6.30
N GLN A 64 -8.07 4.20 6.12
CA GLN A 64 -8.17 3.32 4.95
C GLN A 64 -8.07 4.07 3.62
N THR A 65 -8.85 5.14 3.46
CA THR A 65 -8.87 5.95 2.23
C THR A 65 -7.52 6.59 1.91
N LEU A 66 -6.81 7.07 2.93
CA LEU A 66 -5.49 7.71 2.75
C LEU A 66 -4.43 6.69 2.37
N LEU A 67 -4.44 5.52 3.03
CA LEU A 67 -3.52 4.42 2.77
C LEU A 67 -3.71 3.88 1.34
N ILE A 68 -4.96 3.57 0.96
CA ILE A 68 -5.29 3.09 -0.40
C ILE A 68 -4.84 4.11 -1.45
N ARG A 69 -5.20 5.39 -1.27
CA ARG A 69 -4.87 6.42 -2.26
C ARG A 69 -3.36 6.57 -2.44
N SER A 70 -2.61 6.67 -1.34
CA SER A 70 -1.16 6.85 -1.40
C SER A 70 -0.46 5.65 -2.04
N LEU A 71 -0.96 4.44 -1.78
CA LEU A 71 -0.47 3.22 -2.39
C LEU A 71 -0.72 3.19 -3.90
N LEU A 72 -1.95 3.48 -4.33
CA LEU A 72 -2.33 3.50 -5.75
C LEU A 72 -1.63 4.61 -6.54
N ASP A 73 -1.47 5.80 -5.94
CA ASP A 73 -0.73 6.92 -6.54
C ASP A 73 0.74 6.50 -6.75
N THR A 74 1.38 5.90 -5.74
CA THR A 74 2.77 5.42 -5.81
C THR A 74 2.96 4.31 -6.86
N LEU A 75 2.04 3.33 -6.90
CA LEU A 75 2.06 2.26 -7.92
C LEU A 75 1.91 2.84 -9.32
N THR A 76 1.00 3.79 -9.51
CA THR A 76 0.77 4.45 -10.81
C THR A 76 2.02 5.22 -11.25
N GLU A 77 2.66 5.97 -10.35
CA GLU A 77 3.92 6.66 -10.64
C GLU A 77 5.04 5.70 -11.03
N ARG A 78 5.19 4.58 -10.32
CA ARG A 78 6.26 3.62 -10.58
C ARG A 78 6.05 2.86 -11.89
N MET A 79 4.85 2.37 -12.16
CA MET A 79 4.51 1.74 -13.43
C MET A 79 4.64 2.73 -14.61
N GLY A 80 4.17 3.97 -14.42
CA GLY A 80 4.32 5.03 -15.41
C GLY A 80 5.78 5.34 -15.74
N ARG A 81 6.67 5.34 -14.74
CA ARG A 81 8.12 5.48 -14.93
C ARG A 81 8.73 4.29 -15.66
N GLU A 82 8.39 3.06 -15.31
CA GLU A 82 8.93 1.87 -16.00
C GLU A 82 8.61 1.88 -17.50
N THR A 83 7.41 2.33 -17.87
CA THR A 83 6.99 2.48 -19.28
C THR A 83 7.81 3.53 -20.05
N LEU A 84 8.42 4.51 -19.37
CA LEU A 84 9.23 5.57 -19.99
C LEU A 84 10.68 5.15 -20.27
N PHE A 85 11.14 4.04 -19.68
CA PHE A 85 12.51 3.53 -19.84
C PHE A 85 12.58 2.19 -20.60
N THR A 86 11.46 1.74 -21.16
CA THR A 86 11.36 0.66 -22.17
C THR A 86 11.10 1.23 -23.55
#